data_AF-A0A948H0J2-F1
#
_entry.id   AF-A0A948H0J2-F1
#
_cell.length_a   1.000
_cell.length_b   1.000
_cell.length_c   1.000
_cell.angle_alpha   90.00
_cell.angle_beta   90.00
_cell.angle_gamma   90.00
#
_symmetry.space_group_name_H-M   'P 1'
#
loop_
_entity.id
_entity.type
_entity.pdbx_description
1 polymer ?
#
loop_
_entity_poly.entity_id
_entity_poly.type
_entity_poly.pdbx_seq_one_letter_code
_entity_poly.pdbx_strand_id
1 'polypeptide(L)'
;ACVGGGSNAMGMFYPFYKDSKVKFIGVEAAGLGIRTQEHAATLVRGGVGILHGFKSNLLEDRDGQIKSTHSISAGLDYPGVGPEHAYYKKTGRAVYTAVKDIEALRGFKMLSQLEGIIPALESAHAVAYLKELSRKIKKNSIVVVCLSGRGDKDMGIVTKKLKI
;
A
#
# COMPACT_ATOMS: atom_id res chain seq x y z
N ALA A 1 7.01 -0.46 -0.55
CA ALA A 1 6.36 0.65 -1.26
C ALA A 1 4.84 0.52 -1.12
N CYS A 2 4.07 1.61 -1.18
CA CYS A 2 2.62 1.54 -1.14
C CYS A 2 2.05 1.15 -2.51
N VAL A 3 0.90 0.46 -2.54
CA VAL A 3 0.31 -0.09 -3.76
C VAL A 3 -1.18 0.29 -3.82
N GLY A 4 -1.49 1.25 -4.69
CA GLY A 4 -2.83 1.45 -5.25
C GLY A 4 -2.87 0.78 -6.62
N GLY A 5 -2.76 1.55 -7.71
CA GLY A 5 -2.52 0.99 -9.04
C GLY A 5 -1.15 0.29 -9.20
N GLY A 6 -0.12 0.80 -8.51
CA GLY A 6 1.17 0.11 -8.34
C GLY A 6 2.40 0.76 -8.99
N SER A 7 2.26 1.87 -9.72
CA SER A 7 3.38 2.49 -10.49
C SER A 7 4.65 2.74 -9.66
N ASN A 8 4.55 3.40 -8.50
CA ASN A 8 5.70 3.69 -7.64
C ASN A 8 6.40 2.41 -7.15
N ALA A 9 5.62 1.39 -6.80
CA ALA A 9 6.12 0.14 -6.26
C ALA A 9 6.81 -0.67 -7.36
N MET A 10 6.20 -0.77 -8.54
CA MET A 10 6.83 -1.47 -9.65
C MET A 10 8.10 -0.77 -10.12
N GLY A 11 8.12 0.56 -10.19
CA GLY A 11 9.33 1.33 -10.50
C GLY A 11 10.47 1.05 -9.52
N MET A 12 10.16 0.88 -8.22
CA MET A 12 11.14 0.51 -7.20
C MET A 12 11.57 -0.97 -7.30
N PHE A 13 10.66 -1.89 -7.64
CA PHE A 13 10.94 -3.33 -7.66
C PHE A 13 11.67 -3.78 -8.94
N TYR A 14 11.31 -3.21 -10.08
CA TYR A 14 11.73 -3.66 -11.40
C TYR A 14 13.26 -3.83 -11.54
N PRO A 15 14.12 -2.87 -11.12
CA PRO A 15 15.58 -3.03 -11.24
C PRO A 15 16.14 -4.23 -10.50
N PHE A 16 15.45 -4.70 -9.46
CA PHE A 16 15.88 -5.80 -8.59
C PHE A 16 15.18 -7.12 -8.91
N TYR A 17 14.40 -7.21 -10.01
CA TYR A 17 13.59 -8.40 -10.28
C TYR A 17 14.41 -9.71 -10.26
N LYS A 18 15.60 -9.69 -10.88
CA LYS A 18 16.52 -10.84 -10.92
C LYS A 18 17.32 -11.07 -9.64
N ASP A 19 17.37 -10.09 -8.73
CA ASP A 19 18.08 -10.23 -7.45
C ASP A 19 17.18 -10.88 -6.40
N SER A 20 17.29 -12.21 -6.28
CA SER A 20 16.52 -13.03 -5.34
C SER A 20 16.80 -12.73 -3.87
N LYS A 21 17.90 -12.04 -3.53
CA LYS A 21 18.20 -11.64 -2.15
C LYS A 21 17.37 -10.43 -1.72
N VAL A 22 16.91 -9.61 -2.67
CA VAL A 22 16.09 -8.43 -2.41
C VAL A 22 14.61 -8.81 -2.32
N LYS A 23 14.05 -8.66 -1.13
CA LYS A 23 12.63 -8.92 -0.85
C LYS A 23 11.77 -7.73 -1.24
N PHE A 24 10.67 -7.99 -1.93
CA PHE A 24 9.70 -6.96 -2.32
C PHE A 24 8.47 -7.00 -1.43
N ILE A 25 8.08 -5.84 -0.93
CA ILE A 25 6.91 -5.68 -0.06
C ILE A 25 6.05 -4.54 -0.58
N GLY A 26 4.88 -4.89 -1.08
CA GLY A 26 3.80 -3.96 -1.42
C GLY A 26 2.85 -3.77 -0.25
N VAL A 27 2.45 -2.53 0.03
CA VAL A 27 1.54 -2.18 1.13
C VAL A 27 0.29 -1.53 0.57
N GLU A 28 -0.84 -2.23 0.67
CA GLU A 28 -2.15 -1.74 0.24
C GLU A 28 -2.90 -1.03 1.37
N ALA A 29 -3.95 -0.29 1.04
CA ALA A 29 -4.80 0.35 2.03
C ALA A 29 -5.83 -0.64 2.60
N ALA A 30 -5.73 -0.92 3.89
CA ALA A 30 -6.70 -1.73 4.60
C ALA A 30 -7.95 -0.93 5.01
N GLY A 31 -7.99 0.38 4.76
CA GLY A 31 -9.10 1.27 5.17
C GLY A 31 -9.41 1.14 6.66
N LEU A 32 -10.66 0.80 6.98
CA LEU A 32 -11.10 0.52 8.35
C LEU A 32 -10.72 -0.90 8.83
N GLY A 33 -10.37 -1.80 7.91
CA GLY A 33 -9.73 -3.08 8.16
C GLY A 33 -10.12 -4.16 7.13
N ILE A 34 -9.21 -5.09 6.84
CA ILE A 34 -9.42 -6.16 5.84
C ILE A 34 -10.56 -7.16 6.12
N ARG A 35 -11.19 -7.09 7.31
CA ARG A 35 -12.36 -7.89 7.68
C ARG A 35 -13.68 -7.16 7.43
N THR A 36 -13.64 -5.85 7.21
CA THR A 36 -14.79 -5.04 6.79
C THR A 36 -14.87 -5.03 5.26
N GLN A 37 -15.88 -4.38 4.68
CA GLN A 37 -15.90 -4.08 3.24
C GLN A 37 -15.19 -2.74 2.92
N GLU A 38 -14.79 -1.99 3.94
CA GLU A 38 -14.24 -0.64 3.84
C GLU A 38 -12.70 -0.71 3.74
N HIS A 39 -12.20 -1.16 2.58
CA HIS A 39 -10.77 -1.25 2.29
C HIS A 39 -10.47 -1.19 0.78
N ALA A 40 -9.21 -0.94 0.41
CA ALA A 40 -8.70 -1.06 -0.96
C ALA A 40 -7.56 -2.09 -1.07
N ALA A 41 -7.63 -3.17 -0.28
CA ALA A 41 -6.62 -4.22 -0.20
C ALA A 41 -6.79 -5.29 -1.30
N THR A 42 -6.60 -4.89 -2.55
CA THR A 42 -6.89 -5.67 -3.77
C THR A 42 -6.14 -7.00 -3.86
N LEU A 43 -4.83 -7.01 -3.63
CA LEU A 43 -4.01 -8.22 -3.64
C LEU A 43 -4.20 -9.02 -2.35
N VAL A 44 -4.53 -8.42 -1.22
CA VAL A 44 -4.76 -9.19 0.01
C VAL A 44 -6.12 -9.90 0.01
N ARG A 45 -7.17 -9.30 -0.57
CA ARG A 45 -8.56 -9.77 -0.45
C ARG A 45 -9.30 -10.02 -1.76
N GLY A 46 -8.78 -9.56 -2.90
CA GLY A 46 -9.43 -9.66 -4.21
C GLY A 46 -9.21 -10.97 -4.94
N GLY A 47 -9.99 -11.14 -6.01
CA GLY A 47 -9.95 -12.26 -6.95
C GLY A 47 -9.41 -11.83 -8.31
N VAL A 48 -9.26 -12.77 -9.25
CA VAL A 48 -8.85 -12.47 -10.62
C VAL A 48 -10.07 -12.09 -11.45
N GLY A 49 -10.05 -10.93 -12.09
CA GLY A 49 -11.11 -10.49 -12.99
C GLY A 49 -10.59 -9.52 -14.07
N ILE A 50 -11.50 -8.84 -14.77
CA ILE A 50 -11.20 -7.87 -15.82
C ILE A 50 -11.81 -6.52 -15.45
N LEU A 51 -10.96 -5.49 -15.36
CA LEU A 51 -11.36 -4.11 -15.09
C LEU A 51 -10.45 -3.17 -15.86
N HIS A 52 -11.00 -2.06 -16.36
CA HIS A 52 -10.24 -0.98 -17.02
C HIS A 52 -9.28 -1.48 -18.14
N GLY A 53 -9.69 -2.51 -18.89
CA GLY A 53 -8.94 -3.01 -20.06
C GLY A 53 -7.82 -4.01 -19.76
N PHE A 54 -7.69 -4.50 -18.52
CA PHE A 54 -6.68 -5.53 -18.18
C PHE A 54 -7.24 -6.63 -17.28
N LYS A 55 -6.62 -7.82 -17.36
CA LYS A 55 -6.90 -8.94 -16.45
C LYS A 55 -5.90 -8.93 -15.30
N SER A 56 -6.38 -8.80 -14.06
CA SER A 56 -5.55 -8.73 -12.86
C SER A 56 -6.37 -9.11 -11.62
N ASN A 57 -5.81 -8.90 -10.43
CA ASN A 57 -6.57 -8.92 -9.20
C ASN A 57 -7.44 -7.66 -9.07
N LEU A 58 -8.66 -7.84 -8.59
CA LEU A 58 -9.59 -6.76 -8.25
C LEU A 58 -10.57 -7.17 -7.14
N LEU A 59 -11.22 -6.16 -6.56
CA LEU A 59 -12.28 -6.31 -5.55
C LEU A 59 -13.65 -6.34 -6.23
N GLU A 60 -14.27 -7.51 -6.23
CA GLU A 60 -15.61 -7.74 -6.78
C GLU A 60 -16.49 -8.47 -5.77
N ASP A 61 -17.81 -8.40 -5.97
CA ASP A 61 -18.77 -9.25 -5.28
C ASP A 61 -18.96 -10.61 -5.96
N ARG A 62 -19.96 -11.37 -5.51
CA ARG A 62 -20.20 -12.73 -6.02
C ARG A 62 -20.74 -12.75 -7.45
N ASP A 63 -21.32 -11.64 -7.90
CA ASP A 63 -21.91 -11.49 -9.22
C ASP A 63 -20.92 -10.83 -10.20
N GLY A 64 -19.67 -10.61 -9.77
CA GLY A 64 -18.63 -9.96 -10.55
C GLY A 64 -18.76 -8.43 -10.64
N GLN A 65 -19.59 -7.81 -9.79
CA GLN A 65 -19.70 -6.36 -9.75
C GLN A 65 -18.54 -5.76 -8.98
N ILE A 66 -18.01 -4.64 -9.48
CA ILE A 66 -16.88 -3.93 -8.87
C ILE A 66 -17.33 -3.34 -7.53
N LYS A 67 -16.60 -3.68 -6.46
CA LYS A 67 -16.86 -3.14 -5.14
C LYS A 67 -16.36 -1.70 -5.02
N SER A 68 -17.12 -0.87 -4.31
CA SER A 68 -16.60 0.37 -3.76
C SER A 68 -15.49 0.08 -2.76
N THR A 69 -14.51 0.97 -2.69
CA THR A 69 -13.36 0.87 -1.80
C THR A 69 -13.36 1.98 -0.77
N HIS A 70 -12.50 1.84 0.23
CA HIS A 70 -12.25 2.87 1.22
C HIS A 70 -10.77 2.93 1.56
N SER A 71 -10.24 4.15 1.57
CA SER A 71 -8.92 4.49 2.07
C SER A 71 -8.91 5.96 2.46
N ILE A 72 -8.26 6.31 3.58
CA ILE A 72 -8.01 7.72 3.91
C ILE A 72 -7.11 8.41 2.87
N SER A 73 -6.31 7.63 2.15
CA SER A 73 -5.44 8.08 1.07
C SER A 73 -6.14 7.87 -0.27
N ALA A 74 -6.47 8.97 -0.94
CA ALA A 74 -7.12 8.95 -2.24
C ALA A 74 -6.30 8.18 -3.31
N GLY A 75 -4.96 8.29 -3.29
CA GLY A 75 -4.10 7.61 -4.25
C GLY A 75 -4.03 6.08 -4.09
N LEU A 76 -4.53 5.54 -2.97
CA LEU A 76 -4.64 4.09 -2.74
C LEU A 76 -6.08 3.58 -2.85
N ASP A 77 -7.06 4.46 -3.00
CA ASP A 77 -8.48 4.11 -3.04
C ASP A 77 -8.90 3.58 -4.42
N TYR A 78 -8.44 2.37 -4.75
CA TYR A 78 -8.63 1.77 -6.06
C TYR A 78 -8.94 0.27 -5.96
N PRO A 79 -10.02 -0.23 -6.59
CA PRO A 79 -10.44 -1.64 -6.49
C PRO A 79 -9.60 -2.61 -7.33
N GLY A 80 -8.73 -2.11 -8.21
CA GLY A 80 -7.87 -2.92 -9.07
C GLY A 80 -6.40 -2.83 -8.68
N VAL A 81 -5.54 -3.50 -9.45
CA VAL A 81 -4.08 -3.35 -9.34
C VAL A 81 -3.42 -3.72 -10.67
N GLY A 82 -2.26 -3.13 -10.98
CA GLY A 82 -1.52 -3.46 -12.19
C GLY A 82 -1.20 -4.97 -12.31
N PRO A 83 -1.32 -5.57 -13.52
CA PRO A 83 -1.20 -7.02 -13.71
C PRO A 83 0.18 -7.59 -13.34
N GLU A 84 1.23 -6.79 -13.45
CA GLU A 84 2.58 -7.23 -13.06
C GLU A 84 2.70 -7.44 -11.54
N HIS A 85 1.97 -6.68 -10.72
CA HIS A 85 1.90 -6.96 -9.28
C HIS A 85 1.18 -8.27 -8.97
N ALA A 86 0.08 -8.56 -9.67
CA ALA A 86 -0.62 -9.84 -9.57
C ALA A 86 0.29 -11.01 -9.97
N TYR A 87 1.08 -10.84 -11.03
CA TYR A 87 2.10 -11.81 -11.43
C TYR A 87 3.19 -11.99 -10.35
N TYR A 88 3.72 -10.92 -9.77
CA TYR A 88 4.74 -11.01 -8.70
C TYR A 88 4.19 -11.64 -7.42
N LYS A 89 2.91 -11.41 -7.10
CA LYS A 89 2.22 -12.10 -6.00
C LYS A 89 2.13 -13.60 -6.29
N LYS A 90 1.62 -13.97 -7.47
CA LYS A 90 1.38 -15.36 -7.87
C LYS A 90 2.67 -16.19 -7.89
N THR A 91 3.77 -15.59 -8.35
CA THR A 91 5.09 -16.25 -8.41
C THR A 91 5.85 -16.22 -7.07
N GLY A 92 5.34 -15.50 -6.07
CA GLY A 92 6.03 -15.29 -4.80
C GLY A 92 7.20 -14.32 -4.87
N ARG A 93 7.41 -13.63 -6.00
CA ARG A 93 8.49 -12.64 -6.14
C ARG A 93 8.29 -11.43 -5.21
N ALA A 94 7.04 -11.06 -4.95
CA ALA A 94 6.68 -10.02 -4.00
C ALA A 94 5.60 -10.49 -3.02
N VAL A 95 5.69 -10.00 -1.79
CA VAL A 95 4.64 -10.17 -0.78
C VAL A 95 3.84 -8.88 -0.65
N TYR A 96 2.55 -9.02 -0.38
CA TYR A 96 1.64 -7.90 -0.23
C TYR A 96 0.97 -7.98 1.14
N THR A 97 0.87 -6.83 1.78
CA THR A 97 0.24 -6.63 3.09
C THR A 97 -0.68 -5.42 3.00
N ALA A 98 -1.45 -5.15 4.05
CA ALA A 98 -2.31 -3.98 4.11
C ALA A 98 -2.20 -3.27 5.46
N VAL A 99 -2.36 -1.95 5.44
CA VAL A 99 -2.25 -1.07 6.61
C VAL A 99 -3.54 -0.26 6.75
N LYS A 100 -4.09 -0.16 7.98
CA LYS A 100 -5.31 0.60 8.24
C LYS A 100 -5.06 2.10 8.22
N ASP A 101 -6.12 2.87 8.00
CA ASP A 101 -6.05 4.34 7.97
C ASP A 101 -5.42 4.92 9.25
N ILE A 102 -5.81 4.40 10.41
CA ILE A 102 -5.27 4.84 11.71
C ILE A 102 -3.78 4.53 11.87
N GLU A 103 -3.29 3.48 11.20
CA GLU A 103 -1.89 3.10 11.20
C GLU A 103 -1.11 3.97 10.23
N ALA A 104 -1.65 4.25 9.04
CA ALA A 104 -1.07 5.19 8.09
C ALA A 104 -0.92 6.60 8.71
N LEU A 105 -1.94 7.10 9.43
CA LEU A 105 -1.84 8.36 10.17
C LEU A 105 -0.73 8.37 11.22
N ARG A 106 -0.50 7.23 11.90
CA ARG A 106 0.65 7.09 12.81
C ARG A 106 1.97 7.09 12.06
N GLY A 107 2.04 6.43 10.90
CA GLY A 107 3.21 6.45 10.01
C GLY A 107 3.55 7.86 9.53
N PHE A 108 2.54 8.63 9.14
CA PHE A 108 2.67 10.05 8.81
C PHE A 108 3.28 10.82 9.97
N LYS A 109 2.65 10.75 11.15
CA LYS A 109 3.12 11.47 12.34
C LYS A 109 4.55 11.09 12.73
N MET A 110 4.86 9.80 12.67
CA MET A 110 6.19 9.27 13.00
C MET A 110 7.27 9.88 12.10
N LEU A 111 7.07 9.86 10.77
CA LEU A 111 8.06 10.40 9.85
C LEU A 111 8.21 11.93 10.01
N SER A 112 7.09 12.65 10.15
CA SER A 112 7.11 14.10 10.33
C SER A 112 7.81 14.52 11.62
N GLN A 113 7.59 13.80 12.72
CA GLN A 113 8.14 14.17 14.03
C GLN A 113 9.59 13.73 14.22
N LEU A 114 9.99 12.58 13.67
CA LEU A 114 11.33 12.04 13.86
C LEU A 114 12.32 12.57 12.84
N GLU A 115 11.88 12.76 11.59
CA GLU A 115 12.77 13.07 10.46
C GLU A 115 12.47 14.44 9.82
N GLY A 116 11.42 15.16 10.27
CA GLY A 116 11.04 16.45 9.68
C GLY A 116 10.50 16.36 8.25
N ILE A 117 10.13 15.16 7.79
CA ILE A 117 9.62 14.92 6.43
C ILE A 117 8.11 14.72 6.52
N ILE A 118 7.34 15.49 5.75
CA ILE A 118 5.88 15.37 5.65
C ILE A 118 5.53 14.42 4.48
N PRO A 119 5.20 13.13 4.73
CA PRO A 119 4.93 12.19 3.65
C PRO A 119 3.50 12.33 3.14
N ALA A 120 3.28 12.00 1.86
CA ALA A 120 1.92 11.73 1.39
C ALA A 120 1.28 10.57 2.17
N LEU A 121 -0.04 10.61 2.36
CA LEU A 121 -0.76 9.54 3.06
C LEU A 121 -0.59 8.17 2.37
N GLU A 122 -0.36 8.14 1.05
CA GLU A 122 0.02 6.94 0.30
C GLU A 122 1.32 6.35 0.88
N SER A 123 2.41 7.14 0.87
CA SER A 123 3.73 6.77 1.40
C SER A 123 3.68 6.39 2.88
N ALA A 124 2.83 7.06 3.65
CA ALA A 124 2.65 6.83 5.08
C ALA A 124 2.17 5.40 5.39
N HIS A 125 1.45 4.73 4.48
CA HIS A 125 1.12 3.31 4.62
C HIS A 125 2.38 2.44 4.64
N ALA A 126 3.31 2.69 3.71
CA ALA A 126 4.57 1.95 3.64
C ALA A 126 5.45 2.20 4.86
N VAL A 127 5.47 3.44 5.37
CA VAL A 127 6.20 3.82 6.59
C VAL A 127 5.57 3.16 7.82
N ALA A 128 4.24 3.18 7.96
CA ALA A 128 3.54 2.57 9.08
C ALA A 128 3.82 1.07 9.21
N TYR A 129 3.95 0.37 8.08
CA TYR A 129 4.27 -1.06 8.04
C TYR A 129 5.66 -1.38 8.64
N LEU A 130 6.60 -0.43 8.67
CA LEU A 130 7.95 -0.65 9.22
C LEU A 130 7.92 -1.13 10.67
N LYS A 131 6.92 -0.71 11.46
CA LYS A 131 6.76 -1.16 12.85
C LYS A 131 6.48 -2.65 12.95
N GLU A 132 5.73 -3.20 12.02
CA GLU A 132 5.47 -4.64 11.95
C GLU A 132 6.67 -5.38 11.33
N LEU A 133 7.24 -4.81 10.26
CA LEU A 133 8.37 -5.39 9.55
C LEU A 133 9.61 -5.55 10.45
N SER A 134 9.88 -4.57 11.32
CA SER A 134 11.03 -4.60 12.24
C SER A 134 11.05 -5.81 13.16
N ARG A 135 9.87 -6.39 13.46
CA ARG A 135 9.73 -7.62 14.26
C ARG A 135 10.00 -8.90 13.46
N LYS A 136 10.00 -8.81 12.13
CA LYS A 136 10.12 -9.95 11.20
C LYS A 136 11.48 -10.04 10.51
N ILE A 137 12.31 -9.00 10.63
CA ILE A 137 13.63 -8.93 9.99
C ILE A 137 14.74 -9.03 11.03
N LYS A 138 15.93 -9.45 10.58
CA LYS A 138 17.10 -9.52 11.45
C LYS A 138 17.57 -8.10 11.81
N LYS A 139 18.13 -7.94 13.00
CA LYS A 139 18.87 -6.73 13.38
C LYS A 139 19.92 -6.42 12.29
N ASN A 140 20.07 -5.13 11.94
CA ASN A 140 20.95 -4.62 10.87
C ASN A 140 20.53 -4.96 9.42
N SER A 141 19.30 -5.42 9.18
CA SER A 141 18.76 -5.51 7.82
C SER A 141 18.60 -4.11 7.21
N ILE A 142 18.99 -3.93 5.96
CA ILE A 142 18.78 -2.69 5.21
C ILE A 142 17.38 -2.72 4.61
N VAL A 143 16.58 -1.69 4.88
CA VAL A 143 15.23 -1.52 4.33
C VAL A 143 15.19 -0.21 3.56
N VAL A 144 14.76 -0.27 2.31
CA VAL A 144 14.52 0.89 1.46
C VAL A 144 13.02 1.10 1.32
N VAL A 145 12.54 2.32 1.55
CA VAL A 145 11.13 2.68 1.41
C VAL A 145 10.99 3.73 0.31
N CYS A 146 10.12 3.47 -0.67
CA CYS A 146 9.70 4.50 -1.61
C CYS A 146 8.79 5.50 -0.91
N LEU A 147 9.28 6.73 -0.69
CA LEU A 147 8.47 7.89 -0.36
C LEU A 147 7.90 8.47 -1.66
N SER A 148 6.78 7.92 -2.12
CA SER A 148 6.23 8.18 -3.45
C SER A 148 5.72 9.61 -3.66
N GLY A 149 5.62 10.41 -2.61
CA GLY A 149 5.18 11.80 -2.69
C GLY A 149 5.20 12.53 -1.35
N ARG A 150 5.08 13.86 -1.43
CA ARG A 150 4.98 14.79 -0.30
C ARG A 150 3.53 14.98 0.17
N GLY A 151 3.37 15.27 1.46
CA GLY A 151 2.06 15.28 2.13
C GLY A 151 1.33 16.62 2.17
N ASP A 152 1.81 17.67 1.50
CA ASP A 152 1.16 18.98 1.49
C ASP A 152 -0.32 18.90 1.09
N LYS A 153 -0.63 18.05 0.09
CA LYS A 153 -2.01 17.81 -0.38
C LYS A 153 -2.93 17.20 0.68
N ASP A 154 -2.36 16.52 1.67
CA ASP A 154 -3.09 15.72 2.65
C ASP A 154 -3.31 16.48 3.97
N MET A 155 -2.73 17.68 4.13
CA MET A 155 -2.73 18.40 5.40
C MET A 155 -4.14 18.68 5.94
N GLY A 156 -5.10 19.03 5.09
CA GLY A 156 -6.50 19.22 5.52
C GLY A 156 -7.12 17.96 6.12
N ILE A 157 -6.83 16.78 5.54
CA ILE A 157 -7.28 15.49 6.05
C ILE A 157 -6.59 15.19 7.38
N VAL A 158 -5.27 15.38 7.43
CA VAL A 158 -4.43 15.07 8.58
C VAL A 158 -4.78 15.94 9.79
N THR A 159 -4.82 17.27 9.63
CA THR A 159 -5.24 18.24 10.66
C THR A 159 -6.58 17.85 11.26
N LYS A 160 -7.58 17.56 10.41
CA LYS A 160 -8.91 17.14 10.87
C LYS A 160 -8.89 15.82 11.64
N LYS A 161 -8.14 14.82 11.16
CA LYS A 161 -8.15 13.46 11.74
C LYS A 161 -7.27 13.33 12.98
N LEU A 162 -6.17 14.09 13.04
CA LEU A 162 -5.25 14.12 14.18
C LEU A 162 -5.57 15.20 15.20
N LYS A 163 -6.48 16.14 14.88
CA LYS A 163 -6.84 17.28 15.72
C LYS A 163 -5.62 18.15 16.07
N ILE A 164 -4.84 18.48 15.05
CA ILE A 164 -3.66 19.36 15.12
C ILE A 164 -3.85 20.59 14.26
#